data_AF-C5B2B2-F1
#
_entry.id   AF-C5B2B2-F1
#
_cell.length_a   1.000
_cell.length_b   1.000
_cell.length_c   1.000
_cell.angle_alpha   90.00
_cell.angle_beta   90.00
_cell.angle_gamma   90.00
#
_symmetry.space_group_name_H-M   'P 1'
#
loop_
_entity.id
_entity.type
_entity.pdbx_description
1 polymer ?
#
loop_
_entity_poly.entity_id
_entity_poly.type
_entity_poly.pdbx_seq_one_letter_code
_entity_poly.pdbx_strand_id
1 'polypeptide(L)'
;MVLSEAEALARLEALRQQRDAIERQIADLLLYLDLGRRLGGPAAPAQPSPDARADAPIPVPEPTPQPARAPAAAPPAPPAAAPERPPVPAFAVPVEGEAGLSETVLARRYGRAVIEAVLAVLEEVGRPMHASEILARISEQGFSLPGQDPVAALNTRLWKRSGPGGPLKRLGEAVYAPADAEEA
;
A
#
# COMPACT_ATOMS: atom_id res chain seq x y z
N MET A 1 13.22 -27.17 31.11
CA MET A 1 14.43 -27.94 30.78
C MET A 1 15.27 -27.07 29.87
N VAL A 2 16.50 -26.75 30.29
CA VAL A 2 17.44 -25.95 29.48
C VAL A 2 18.05 -26.90 28.43
N LEU A 3 18.07 -26.50 27.16
CA LEU A 3 18.74 -27.27 26.10
C LEU A 3 20.24 -27.37 26.42
N SER A 4 20.83 -28.53 26.19
CA SER A 4 22.29 -28.65 26.16
C SER A 4 22.88 -27.90 24.96
N GLU A 5 24.15 -27.51 25.04
CA GLU A 5 24.85 -26.81 23.96
C GLU A 5 24.85 -27.62 22.65
N ALA A 6 25.06 -28.93 22.73
CA ALA A 6 25.03 -29.82 21.57
C ALA A 6 23.65 -29.86 20.90
N GLU A 7 22.57 -29.92 21.68
CA GLU A 7 21.20 -29.86 21.16
C GLU A 7 20.89 -28.50 20.54
N ALA A 8 21.42 -27.41 21.12
CA ALA A 8 21.24 -26.06 20.58
C ALA A 8 21.93 -25.92 19.21
N LEU A 9 23.15 -26.44 19.07
CA LEU A 9 23.87 -26.46 17.79
C LEU A 9 23.16 -27.30 16.73
N ALA A 10 22.71 -28.51 17.09
CA ALA A 10 21.96 -29.37 16.17
C ALA A 10 20.66 -28.70 15.70
N ARG A 11 19.95 -28.00 16.60
CA ARG A 11 18.74 -27.25 16.25
C ARG A 11 19.06 -26.06 15.35
N LEU A 12 20.18 -25.38 15.56
CA LEU A 12 20.63 -24.28 14.70
C LEU A 12 20.96 -24.77 13.28
N GLU A 13 21.63 -25.92 13.14
CA GLU A 13 21.91 -26.54 11.84
C GLU A 13 20.63 -26.94 11.11
N ALA A 14 19.68 -27.56 11.83
CA ALA A 14 18.38 -27.92 11.26
C ALA A 14 17.62 -26.69 10.75
N LEU A 15 17.64 -25.57 11.50
CA LEU A 15 17.03 -24.31 11.08
C LEU A 15 17.71 -23.71 9.85
N ARG A 16 19.04 -23.80 9.75
CA ARG A 16 19.78 -23.35 8.55
C ARG A 16 19.42 -24.17 7.32
N GLN A 17 19.36 -25.50 7.46
CA GLN A 17 18.92 -26.39 6.38
C GLN A 17 17.48 -26.10 5.95
N GLN A 18 16.59 -25.84 6.91
CA GLN A 18 15.21 -25.48 6.63
C GLN A 18 15.12 -24.15 5.86
N ARG A 19 15.87 -23.12 6.27
CA ARG A 19 15.96 -21.85 5.54
C ARG A 19 16.41 -22.08 4.10
N ASP A 20 17.48 -22.84 3.89
CA ASP A 20 18.02 -23.09 2.55
C ASP A 20 17.07 -23.91 1.67
N ALA A 21 16.21 -24.74 2.27
CA ALA A 21 15.13 -25.41 1.55
C ALA A 21 14.02 -24.44 1.10
N ILE A 22 13.61 -23.52 1.99
CA ILE A 22 12.60 -22.51 1.69
C ILE A 22 13.10 -21.54 0.61
N GLU A 23 14.34 -21.08 0.68
CA GLU A 23 14.94 -20.18 -0.32
C GLU A 23 14.92 -20.79 -1.73
N ARG A 24 15.20 -22.10 -1.84
CA ARG A 24 15.10 -22.82 -3.13
C ARG A 24 13.67 -22.87 -3.64
N GLN A 25 12.70 -23.15 -2.77
CA GLN A 25 11.27 -23.14 -3.16
C GLN A 25 10.80 -21.76 -3.62
N ILE A 26 11.26 -20.69 -2.96
CA ILE A 26 10.96 -19.31 -3.37
C ILE A 26 11.53 -19.06 -4.77
N ALA A 27 12.81 -19.41 -5.00
CA ALA A 27 13.45 -19.24 -6.30
C ALA A 27 12.70 -19.98 -7.42
N ASP A 28 12.28 -21.23 -7.17
CA ASP A 28 11.53 -22.04 -8.13
C ASP A 28 10.17 -21.41 -8.47
N LEU A 29 9.45 -20.91 -7.46
CA LEU A 29 8.16 -20.24 -7.66
C LEU A 29 8.30 -18.92 -8.41
N LEU A 30 9.34 -18.14 -8.11
CA LEU A 30 9.62 -16.91 -8.85
C LEU A 30 9.91 -17.19 -10.32
N LEU A 31 10.68 -18.24 -10.61
CA LEU A 31 10.95 -18.69 -11.98
C LEU A 31 9.66 -19.10 -12.70
N TYR A 32 8.81 -19.89 -12.03
CA TYR A 32 7.52 -20.30 -12.57
C TYR A 32 6.63 -19.11 -12.93
N LEU A 33 6.53 -18.13 -12.03
CA LEU A 33 5.74 -16.92 -12.27
C LEU A 33 6.30 -16.05 -13.40
N ASP A 34 7.64 -15.91 -13.48
CA ASP A 34 8.28 -15.17 -14.57
C ASP A 34 8.00 -15.82 -15.93
N LEU A 35 8.09 -17.15 -16.00
CA LEU A 35 7.74 -17.91 -17.21
C LEU A 35 6.26 -17.73 -17.58
N GLY A 36 5.35 -17.76 -16.60
CA GLY A 36 3.93 -17.47 -16.81
C GLY A 36 3.68 -16.07 -17.39
N ARG A 37 4.40 -15.04 -16.93
CA ARG A 37 4.31 -13.68 -17.49
C ARG A 37 4.85 -13.59 -18.91
N ARG A 38 5.92 -14.31 -19.22
CA ARG A 38 6.50 -14.35 -20.58
C ARG A 38 5.61 -15.07 -21.58
N LEU A 39 4.98 -16.17 -21.17
CA LEU A 39 4.10 -16.96 -22.03
C LEU A 39 2.66 -16.40 -22.11
N GLY A 40 2.20 -15.69 -21.08
CA GLY A 40 0.83 -15.16 -20.95
C GLY A 40 0.71 -13.64 -20.98
N GLY A 41 1.76 -12.91 -21.37
CA GLY A 41 1.72 -11.45 -21.51
C GLY A 41 0.67 -11.00 -22.54
N PRO A 42 0.00 -9.85 -22.32
CA PRO A 42 -1.14 -9.42 -23.13
C PRO A 42 -0.76 -9.21 -24.59
N ALA A 43 -1.64 -9.69 -25.48
CA ALA A 43 -1.69 -9.26 -26.86
C ALA A 43 -1.54 -7.74 -26.93
N ALA A 44 -0.54 -7.28 -27.69
CA ALA A 44 -0.37 -5.88 -28.02
C ALA A 44 -1.73 -5.29 -28.44
N PRO A 45 -2.09 -4.06 -28.04
CA PRO A 45 -3.26 -3.41 -28.59
C PRO A 45 -3.06 -3.32 -30.11
N ALA A 46 -3.92 -3.99 -30.85
CA ALA A 46 -4.00 -3.87 -32.30
C ALA A 46 -4.13 -2.38 -32.64
N GLN A 47 -3.13 -1.84 -33.32
CA GLN A 47 -3.21 -0.50 -33.87
C GLN A 47 -4.37 -0.44 -34.87
N PRO A 48 -5.19 0.62 -34.88
CA PRO A 48 -6.13 0.83 -35.97
C PRO A 48 -5.34 1.23 -37.23
N SER A 49 -5.40 0.41 -38.28
CA SER A 49 -4.89 0.75 -39.61
C SER A 49 -5.60 2.00 -40.16
N PRO A 50 -4.87 3.02 -40.64
CA PRO A 50 -5.42 4.06 -41.49
C PRO A 50 -5.14 3.69 -42.96
N ASP A 51 -6.19 3.46 -43.75
CA ASP A 51 -6.33 3.82 -45.17
C ASP A 51 -7.20 2.83 -45.95
N ALA A 52 -8.42 3.26 -46.27
CA ALA A 52 -9.07 3.00 -47.54
C ALA A 52 -10.02 4.17 -47.84
N ARG A 53 -9.52 5.17 -48.58
CA ARG A 53 -10.29 6.22 -49.26
C ARG A 53 -10.84 5.70 -50.59
N ALA A 54 -12.09 6.08 -50.90
CA ALA A 54 -12.73 6.38 -52.21
C ALA A 54 -14.24 6.10 -52.04
N ASP A 55 -15.24 6.87 -52.48
CA ASP A 55 -15.37 8.01 -53.40
C ASP A 55 -16.75 8.68 -53.15
N ALA A 56 -16.92 9.97 -53.47
CA ALA A 56 -18.17 10.78 -53.30
C ALA A 56 -19.05 10.78 -54.59
N PRO A 57 -20.25 11.44 -54.78
CA PRO A 57 -20.80 12.65 -54.13
C PRO A 57 -22.36 12.72 -53.86
N ILE A 58 -22.85 13.93 -53.53
CA ILE A 58 -23.99 14.38 -52.67
C ILE A 58 -25.27 14.81 -53.46
N PRO A 59 -26.44 15.11 -52.82
CA PRO A 59 -26.86 16.53 -52.67
C PRO A 59 -27.52 16.94 -51.31
N VAL A 60 -27.83 18.25 -51.17
CA VAL A 60 -27.74 19.20 -50.01
C VAL A 60 -29.12 19.51 -49.30
N PRO A 61 -29.32 20.54 -48.42
CA PRO A 61 -29.44 20.52 -46.94
C PRO A 61 -30.80 21.01 -46.34
N GLU A 62 -30.96 21.00 -44.99
CA GLU A 62 -31.53 22.14 -44.22
C GLU A 62 -31.16 22.10 -42.70
N PRO A 63 -31.17 23.24 -41.98
CA PRO A 63 -30.32 23.48 -40.80
C PRO A 63 -31.06 23.39 -39.45
N THR A 64 -30.34 23.04 -38.38
CA THR A 64 -30.71 23.40 -37.00
C THR A 64 -29.49 23.91 -36.22
N PRO A 65 -29.67 24.91 -35.34
CA PRO A 65 -28.56 25.69 -34.78
C PRO A 65 -27.95 25.10 -33.49
N GLN A 66 -26.63 25.27 -33.41
CA GLN A 66 -25.65 25.32 -32.31
C GLN A 66 -26.10 25.21 -30.83
N PRO A 67 -25.22 24.70 -29.95
CA PRO A 67 -24.33 25.65 -29.27
C PRO A 67 -22.85 25.23 -29.20
N ALA A 68 -22.00 26.27 -29.15
CA ALA A 68 -20.55 26.24 -29.14
C ALA A 68 -19.95 25.45 -27.97
N ARG A 69 -18.95 24.62 -28.24
CA ARG A 69 -17.96 24.18 -27.25
C ARG A 69 -16.56 24.64 -27.67
N ALA A 70 -15.93 25.32 -26.73
CA ALA A 70 -14.61 25.94 -26.77
C ALA A 70 -13.47 24.90 -26.91
N PRO A 71 -12.24 25.34 -27.24
CA PRO A 71 -11.22 24.51 -27.87
C PRO A 71 -10.50 23.54 -26.93
N ALA A 72 -9.96 22.49 -27.56
CA ALA A 72 -9.18 21.41 -26.98
C ALA A 72 -7.99 21.91 -26.15
N ALA A 73 -7.95 21.48 -24.89
CA ALA A 73 -6.76 21.57 -24.05
C ALA A 73 -5.75 20.47 -24.43
N ALA A 74 -4.48 20.84 -24.34
CA ALA A 74 -3.27 20.13 -24.73
C ALA A 74 -3.11 18.68 -24.20
N PRO A 75 -2.24 17.86 -24.82
CA PRO A 75 -1.90 16.52 -24.32
C PRO A 75 -1.28 16.58 -22.91
N PRO A 76 -1.50 15.55 -22.05
CA PRO A 76 -0.87 15.48 -20.75
C PRO A 76 0.64 15.28 -20.89
N ALA A 77 1.39 16.06 -20.10
CA ALA A 77 2.83 15.93 -19.92
C ALA A 77 3.20 14.52 -19.41
N PRO A 78 4.43 14.03 -19.68
CA PRO A 78 4.91 12.76 -19.12
C PRO A 78 4.90 12.81 -17.58
N PRO A 79 4.69 11.68 -16.89
CA PRO A 79 4.72 11.65 -15.44
C PRO A 79 6.10 12.10 -14.95
N ALA A 80 6.09 13.13 -14.12
CA ALA A 80 7.21 13.54 -13.32
C ALA A 80 7.77 12.35 -12.54
N ALA A 81 9.09 12.35 -12.40
CA ALA A 81 9.88 11.37 -11.70
C ALA A 81 9.20 10.87 -10.41
N ALA A 82 9.33 9.57 -10.18
CA ALA A 82 8.92 8.90 -8.96
C ALA A 82 9.26 9.77 -7.73
N PRO A 83 8.33 9.99 -6.78
CA PRO A 83 8.71 10.60 -5.52
C PRO A 83 9.78 9.72 -4.89
N GLU A 84 10.93 10.33 -4.64
CA GLU A 84 12.01 9.74 -3.86
C GLU A 84 11.40 9.10 -2.62
N ARG A 85 11.83 7.87 -2.31
CA ARG A 85 11.38 7.17 -1.10
C ARG A 85 11.46 8.14 0.09
N PRO A 86 10.35 8.41 0.80
CA PRO A 86 10.46 9.18 2.03
C PRO A 86 11.42 8.45 2.97
N PRO A 87 12.19 9.18 3.79
CA PRO A 87 13.05 8.56 4.78
C PRO A 87 12.20 7.62 5.62
N VAL A 88 12.59 6.34 5.63
CA VAL A 88 12.02 5.36 6.55
C VAL A 88 12.09 5.97 7.95
N PRO A 89 10.99 6.03 8.72
CA PRO A 89 11.03 6.53 10.09
C PRO A 89 12.11 5.74 10.84
N ALA A 90 12.77 6.36 11.81
CA ALA A 90 13.83 5.72 12.61
C ALA A 90 13.42 4.38 13.27
N PHE A 91 12.12 4.07 13.29
CA PHE A 91 11.54 2.80 13.76
C PHE A 91 11.42 1.70 12.69
N ALA A 92 11.64 2.02 11.41
CA ALA A 92 11.74 1.07 10.30
C ALA A 92 13.19 0.68 9.97
N VAL A 93 14.16 1.31 10.64
CA VAL A 93 15.53 0.79 10.67
C VAL A 93 15.50 -0.47 11.54
N PRO A 94 15.87 -1.66 11.01
CA PRO A 94 16.02 -2.85 11.83
C PRO A 94 16.97 -2.49 12.97
N VAL A 95 16.52 -2.60 14.21
CA VAL A 95 17.40 -2.51 15.37
C VAL A 95 18.44 -3.62 15.17
N GLU A 96 19.73 -3.27 15.17
CA GLU A 96 20.80 -4.25 15.01
C GLU A 96 20.62 -5.37 16.05
N GLY A 97 20.19 -6.54 15.58
CA GLY A 97 19.71 -7.66 16.41
C GLY A 97 18.45 -8.38 15.90
N GLU A 98 17.69 -7.80 14.96
CA GLU A 98 16.44 -8.41 14.44
C GLU A 98 16.59 -9.27 13.17
N ALA A 99 17.82 -9.66 12.81
CA ALA A 99 18.10 -10.58 11.70
C ALA A 99 17.64 -12.01 12.04
N GLY A 100 16.34 -12.25 12.04
CA GLY A 100 15.75 -13.56 12.36
C GLY A 100 14.27 -13.54 12.75
N LEU A 101 13.63 -12.38 12.85
CA LEU A 101 12.18 -12.31 13.09
C LEU A 101 11.41 -12.71 11.83
N SER A 102 10.42 -13.60 12.00
CA SER A 102 9.48 -13.93 10.92
C SER A 102 8.83 -12.67 10.39
N GLU A 103 8.62 -12.60 9.07
CA GLU A 103 7.88 -11.53 8.38
C GLU A 103 6.54 -11.20 9.08
N THR A 104 5.87 -12.21 9.65
CA THR A 104 4.62 -12.05 10.39
C THR A 104 4.78 -11.29 11.72
N VAL A 105 5.95 -11.37 12.35
CA VAL A 105 6.27 -10.62 13.58
C VAL A 105 6.59 -9.17 13.22
N LEU A 106 7.38 -8.96 12.17
CA LEU A 106 7.68 -7.62 11.63
C LEU A 106 6.40 -6.89 11.20
N ALA A 107 5.50 -7.57 10.48
CA ALA A 107 4.21 -7.01 10.07
C ALA A 107 3.33 -6.60 11.27
N ARG A 108 3.33 -7.41 12.35
CA ARG A 108 2.60 -7.07 13.59
C ARG A 108 3.23 -5.89 14.32
N ARG A 109 4.56 -5.83 14.40
CA ARG A 109 5.30 -4.73 15.03
C ARG A 109 5.06 -3.43 14.27
N TYR A 110 5.19 -3.46 12.94
CA TYR A 110 4.85 -2.33 12.08
C TYR A 110 3.39 -1.91 12.23
N GLY A 111 2.47 -2.87 12.29
CA GLY A 111 1.06 -2.60 12.54
C GLY A 111 0.76 -1.97 13.90
N ARG A 112 1.60 -2.17 14.92
CA ARG A 112 1.52 -1.46 16.21
C ARG A 112 2.10 -0.05 16.11
N ALA A 113 3.28 0.09 15.50
CA ALA A 113 3.93 1.38 15.30
C ALA A 113 3.04 2.36 14.51
N VAL A 114 2.31 1.87 13.50
CA VAL A 114 1.30 2.69 12.78
C VAL A 114 0.23 3.23 13.73
N ILE A 115 -0.25 2.43 14.68
CA ILE A 115 -1.29 2.86 15.61
C ILE A 115 -0.75 3.86 16.62
N GLU A 116 0.48 3.66 17.11
CA GLU A 116 1.16 4.63 17.97
C GLU A 116 1.34 5.97 17.26
N ALA A 117 1.78 5.97 15.99
CA ALA A 117 1.90 7.18 15.18
C ALA A 117 0.54 7.87 14.97
N VAL A 118 -0.53 7.12 14.73
CA VAL A 118 -1.89 7.67 14.61
C VAL A 118 -2.33 8.35 15.91
N LEU A 119 -2.09 7.73 17.06
CA LEU A 119 -2.43 8.32 18.36
C LEU A 119 -1.64 9.59 18.60
N ALA A 120 -0.33 9.59 18.33
CA ALA A 120 0.51 10.76 18.44
C ALA A 120 0.02 11.92 17.56
N VAL A 121 -0.38 11.66 16.32
CA VAL A 121 -0.97 12.68 15.42
C VAL A 121 -2.27 13.25 15.99
N LEU A 122 -3.15 12.39 16.50
CA LEU A 122 -4.44 12.80 17.05
C LEU A 122 -4.27 13.63 18.34
N GLU A 123 -3.31 13.25 19.19
CA GLU A 123 -2.93 14.00 20.39
C GLU A 123 -2.31 15.36 20.05
N GLU A 124 -1.37 15.40 19.09
CA GLU A 124 -0.70 16.62 18.65
C GLU A 124 -1.69 17.65 18.07
N VAL A 125 -2.65 17.19 17.26
CA VAL A 125 -3.63 18.08 16.63
C VAL A 125 -4.76 18.45 17.60
N GLY A 126 -5.07 17.60 18.58
CA GLY A 126 -6.07 17.87 19.62
C GLY A 126 -7.51 17.96 19.11
N ARG A 127 -7.81 17.39 17.92
CA ARG A 127 -9.17 17.38 17.35
C ARG A 127 -9.44 16.05 16.62
N PRO A 128 -10.72 15.66 16.45
CA PRO A 128 -11.06 14.50 15.62
C PRO A 128 -10.62 14.69 14.16
N MET A 129 -10.10 13.63 13.55
CA MET A 129 -9.59 13.67 12.17
C MET A 129 -10.14 12.52 11.32
N HIS A 130 -10.33 12.79 10.03
CA HIS A 130 -10.69 11.77 9.06
C HIS A 130 -9.48 10.87 8.72
N ALA A 131 -9.72 9.59 8.41
CA ALA A 131 -8.68 8.60 8.13
C ALA A 131 -7.72 9.03 7.00
N SER A 132 -8.19 9.75 5.99
CA SER A 132 -7.34 10.29 4.92
C SER A 132 -6.38 11.37 5.42
N GLU A 133 -6.83 12.25 6.31
CA GLU A 133 -5.99 13.30 6.91
C GLU A 133 -4.95 12.69 7.84
N ILE A 134 -5.36 11.72 8.65
CA ILE A 134 -4.45 10.96 9.52
C ILE A 134 -3.39 10.26 8.67
N LEU A 135 -3.80 9.61 7.58
CA LEU A 135 -2.88 8.92 6.68
C LEU A 135 -1.84 9.89 6.09
N ALA A 136 -2.25 11.08 5.66
CA ALA A 136 -1.33 12.08 5.12
C ALA A 136 -0.25 12.46 6.15
N ARG A 137 -0.64 12.73 7.39
CA ARG A 137 0.29 13.08 8.48
C ARG A 137 1.27 11.97 8.83
N ILE A 138 0.80 10.73 8.98
CA ILE A 138 1.71 9.61 9.28
C ILE A 138 2.59 9.25 8.06
N SER A 139 2.16 9.59 6.84
CA SER A 139 2.97 9.41 5.63
C SER A 139 4.12 10.41 5.56
N GLU A 140 3.94 11.64 6.05
CA GLU A 140 5.03 12.60 6.23
C GLU A 140 6.08 12.11 7.23
N GLN A 141 5.67 11.28 8.20
CA GLN A 141 6.55 10.57 9.13
C GLN A 141 7.15 9.28 8.53
N GLY A 142 6.84 8.97 7.27
CA GLY A 142 7.37 7.84 6.52
C GLY A 142 6.63 6.50 6.73
N PHE A 143 5.46 6.51 7.37
CA PHE A 143 4.59 5.33 7.40
C PHE A 143 3.82 5.18 6.09
N SER A 144 3.83 3.98 5.54
CA SER A 144 2.98 3.59 4.41
C SER A 144 2.15 2.34 4.72
N LEU A 145 1.02 2.20 4.02
CA LEU A 145 0.13 1.04 4.16
C LEU A 145 0.10 0.25 2.85
N PRO A 146 0.19 -1.09 2.92
CA PRO A 146 0.11 -1.92 1.73
C PRO A 146 -1.32 -2.00 1.20
N GLY A 147 -1.45 -2.17 -0.12
CA GLY A 147 -2.73 -2.36 -0.80
C GLY A 147 -3.02 -1.25 -1.82
N GLN A 148 -4.10 -1.44 -2.60
CA GLN A 148 -4.54 -0.50 -3.63
C GLN A 148 -5.18 0.77 -3.05
N ASP A 149 -5.85 0.65 -1.90
CA ASP A 149 -6.45 1.77 -1.16
C ASP A 149 -5.90 1.82 0.28
N PRO A 150 -4.88 2.67 0.53
CA PRO A 150 -4.28 2.79 1.86
C PRO A 150 -5.21 3.48 2.86
N VAL A 151 -6.15 4.32 2.42
CA VAL A 151 -7.13 4.98 3.30
C VAL A 151 -8.12 3.96 3.84
N ALA A 152 -8.67 3.11 2.96
CA ALA A 152 -9.55 2.02 3.38
C ALA A 152 -8.83 1.01 4.28
N ALA A 153 -7.56 0.71 3.99
CA ALA A 153 -6.72 -0.15 4.83
C ALA A 153 -6.51 0.45 6.23
N LEU A 154 -6.24 1.76 6.33
CA LEU A 154 -6.13 2.45 7.61
C LEU A 154 -7.46 2.41 8.35
N ASN A 155 -8.55 2.81 7.68
CA ASN A 155 -9.88 2.89 8.24
C ASN A 155 -10.31 1.55 8.86
N THR A 156 -10.07 0.44 8.16
CA THR A 156 -10.38 -0.91 8.67
C THR A 156 -9.62 -1.23 9.95
N ARG A 157 -8.36 -0.80 10.06
CA ARG A 157 -7.53 -1.02 11.26
C ARG A 157 -7.99 -0.17 12.43
N LEU A 158 -8.31 1.10 12.19
CA LEU A 158 -8.77 2.04 13.21
C LEU A 158 -10.15 1.64 13.74
N TRP A 159 -11.08 1.29 12.85
CA TRP A 159 -12.40 0.81 13.24
C TRP A 159 -12.31 -0.41 14.17
N LYS A 160 -11.49 -1.42 13.83
CA LYS A 160 -11.27 -2.61 14.67
C LYS A 160 -10.72 -2.28 16.08
N ARG A 161 -10.10 -1.12 16.24
CA ARG A 161 -9.49 -0.64 17.48
C ARG A 161 -10.30 0.45 18.18
N SER A 162 -11.44 0.83 17.61
CA SER A 162 -12.36 1.83 18.18
C SER A 162 -13.48 1.21 19.03
N GLY A 163 -13.33 -0.05 19.43
CA GLY A 163 -14.29 -0.75 20.28
C GLY A 163 -14.19 -0.35 21.76
N PRO A 164 -15.06 -0.89 22.63
CA PRO A 164 -15.03 -0.62 24.07
C PRO A 164 -13.65 -0.92 24.67
N GLY A 165 -13.10 0.05 25.43
CA GLY A 165 -11.74 -0.05 26.00
C GLY A 165 -10.60 0.05 24.99
N GLY A 166 -10.90 0.41 23.74
CA GLY A 166 -9.90 0.68 22.70
C GLY A 166 -9.28 2.06 22.84
N PRO A 167 -8.07 2.30 22.29
CA PRO A 167 -7.37 3.58 22.40
C PRO A 167 -7.96 4.69 21.53
N LEU A 168 -8.97 4.38 20.72
CA LEU A 168 -9.58 5.29 19.76
C LEU A 168 -11.09 5.30 19.98
N LYS A 169 -11.71 6.46 19.74
CA LYS A 169 -13.16 6.57 19.59
C LYS A 169 -13.48 6.94 18.14
N ARG A 170 -14.52 6.30 17.60
CA ARG A 170 -15.05 6.62 16.27
C ARG A 170 -16.22 7.58 16.42
N LEU A 171 -16.10 8.76 15.82
CA LEU A 171 -17.11 9.83 15.93
C LEU A 171 -17.97 9.99 14.67
N GLY A 172 -17.62 9.33 13.58
CA GLY A 172 -18.35 9.40 12.32
C GLY A 172 -17.85 8.41 11.28
N GLU A 173 -18.17 8.69 10.02
CA GLU A 173 -17.64 7.93 8.89
C GLU A 173 -16.13 8.21 8.75
N ALA A 174 -15.32 7.22 9.11
CA ALA A 174 -13.86 7.30 9.10
C ALA A 174 -13.26 8.49 9.88
N VAL A 175 -14.01 9.09 10.82
CA VAL A 175 -13.54 10.14 11.73
C VAL A 175 -13.21 9.51 13.09
N TYR A 176 -11.98 9.75 13.54
CA TYR A 176 -11.41 9.17 14.74
C TYR A 176 -10.85 10.25 15.67
N ALA A 177 -10.90 9.96 16.97
CA ALA A 177 -10.32 10.77 18.03
C ALA A 177 -9.65 9.84 19.07
N PRO A 178 -8.71 10.34 19.90
CA PRO A 178 -8.18 9.53 20.99
C PRO A 178 -9.32 9.19 21.96
N ALA A 179 -9.28 8.00 22.56
CA ALA A 179 -10.20 7.69 23.66
C ALA A 179 -9.92 8.67 24.82
N ASP A 180 -10.98 9.14 25.48
CA ASP A 180 -10.82 10.01 26.65
C ASP A 180 -10.08 9.22 27.74
N ALA A 181 -9.05 9.80 28.36
CA ALA A 181 -8.19 9.14 29.33
C ALA A 181 -8.86 8.84 30.69
N GLU A 182 -10.18 8.82 30.76
CA GLU A 182 -10.97 8.61 31.98
C GLU A 182 -11.94 7.44 31.82
N GLU A 183 -11.54 6.28 32.35
CA GLU A 183 -12.30 5.48 33.33
C GLU A 183 -11.40 4.28 33.71
N ALA A 184 -10.47 4.54 34.64
CA ALA A 184 -9.78 3.53 35.42
C ALA A 184 -9.95 3.88 36.91
#